data_AF-A0A7S1TS17-F1
#
_entry.id   AF-A0A7S1TS17-F1
#
_cell.length_a   1.000
_cell.length_b   1.000
_cell.length_c   1.000
_cell.angle_alpha   90.00
_cell.angle_beta   90.00
_cell.angle_gamma   90.00
#
_symmetry.space_group_name_H-M   'P 1'
#
loop_
_entity.id
_entity.type
_entity.pdbx_description
1 polymer ?
#
loop_
_entity_poly.entity_id
_entity_poly.type
_entity_poly.pdbx_seq_one_letter_code
_entity_poly.pdbx_strand_id
1 'polypeptide(L)'
;MGVWNAPIPAAAPTTAGAIELAATMDAGLDKIEALDTWCFHNRGAAASFTPDDVALVMSKVVFSMEQTGAAKTLASHMGQCTCAHVAAAVGACSFSKFDVTAAMAPWITDKRNKETVLSQLGAFDRTRAEMFF
;
A
#
# COMPACT_ATOMS: atom_id res chain seq x y z
N MET A 1 -3.09 -22.16 -36.56
CA MET A 1 -3.64 -21.88 -35.21
C MET A 1 -2.48 -21.41 -34.34
N GLY A 2 -2.23 -20.11 -34.31
CA GLY A 2 -1.23 -19.51 -33.43
C GLY A 2 -1.92 -18.36 -32.70
N VAL A 3 -2.37 -18.62 -31.48
CA VAL A 3 -2.87 -17.56 -30.61
C VAL A 3 -1.64 -16.78 -30.18
N TRP A 4 -1.42 -15.64 -30.83
CA TRP A 4 -0.44 -14.67 -30.40
C TRP A 4 -0.85 -14.24 -28.99
N ASN A 5 -0.08 -14.65 -27.98
CA ASN A 5 -0.16 -14.06 -26.65
C ASN A 5 0.23 -12.59 -26.80
N ALA A 6 -0.77 -11.73 -27.03
CA ALA A 6 -0.60 -10.31 -26.92
C ALA A 6 -0.12 -10.00 -25.49
N PRO A 7 0.87 -9.11 -25.30
CA PRO A 7 1.16 -8.60 -23.98
C PRO A 7 -0.12 -7.99 -23.42
N ILE A 8 -0.53 -8.44 -22.23
CA ILE A 8 -1.65 -7.87 -21.49
C ILE A 8 -1.40 -6.35 -21.47
N PRO A 9 -2.33 -5.52 -21.98
CA PRO A 9 -2.12 -4.08 -21.97
C PRO A 9 -1.88 -3.65 -20.52
N ALA A 10 -0.80 -2.91 -20.28
CA ALA A 10 -0.54 -2.28 -19.01
C ALA A 10 -1.78 -1.45 -18.64
N ALA A 11 -2.53 -1.89 -17.63
CA ALA A 11 -3.71 -1.19 -17.17
C ALA A 11 -3.27 0.23 -16.76
N ALA A 12 -3.85 1.24 -17.42
CA ALA A 12 -3.70 2.65 -17.07
C ALA A 12 -4.33 2.91 -15.68
N PRO A 13 -4.03 4.05 -15.03
CA PRO A 13 -3.80 4.15 -13.60
C PRO A 13 -4.98 3.75 -12.72
N THR A 14 -4.63 3.02 -11.68
CA THR A 14 -5.40 2.33 -10.64
C THR A 14 -6.29 3.19 -9.74
N THR A 15 -6.41 4.48 -10.04
CA THR A 15 -7.22 5.44 -9.28
C THR A 15 -8.70 5.06 -9.25
N ALA A 16 -9.25 4.50 -10.33
CA ALA A 16 -10.64 4.04 -10.34
C ALA A 16 -10.88 2.87 -9.35
N GLY A 17 -9.96 1.90 -9.31
CA GLY A 17 -10.05 0.78 -8.39
C GLY A 17 -9.81 1.19 -6.93
N ALA A 18 -8.86 2.11 -6.70
CA ALA A 18 -8.61 2.68 -5.37
C ALA A 18 -9.82 3.49 -4.86
N ILE A 19 -10.52 4.23 -5.73
CA ILE A 19 -11.75 4.96 -5.40
C ILE A 19 -12.88 4.00 -5.04
N GLU A 20 -13.10 2.94 -5.83
CA GLU A 20 -14.11 1.92 -5.55
C GLU A 20 -13.85 1.22 -4.22
N LEU A 21 -12.59 0.85 -3.98
CA LEU A 21 -12.14 0.27 -2.73
C LEU A 21 -12.36 1.23 -1.56
N ALA A 22 -11.96 2.50 -1.70
CA ALA A 22 -12.15 3.51 -0.67
C ALA A 22 -13.64 3.72 -0.33
N ALA A 23 -14.53 3.68 -1.33
CA ALA A 23 -15.98 3.74 -1.13
C ALA A 23 -16.52 2.49 -0.41
N THR A 24 -16.04 1.31 -0.78
CA THR A 24 -16.40 0.03 -0.14
C THR A 24 -15.95 0.01 1.32
N MET A 25 -14.73 0.47 1.58
CA MET A 25 -14.17 0.61 2.91
C MET A 25 -15.03 1.58 3.73
N ASP A 26 -15.38 2.77 3.23
CA ASP A 26 -16.24 3.72 3.97
C ASP A 26 -17.56 3.11 4.47
N ALA A 27 -18.18 2.22 3.68
CA ALA A 27 -19.44 1.57 4.04
C ALA A 27 -19.30 0.38 5.01
N GLY A 28 -18.14 -0.28 5.07
CA GLY A 28 -17.90 -1.48 5.88
C GLY A 28 -17.50 -1.21 7.33
N LEU A 29 -17.82 -2.12 8.25
CA LEU A 29 -17.32 -2.10 9.64
C LEU A 29 -15.89 -2.64 9.73
N ASP A 30 -15.56 -3.71 9.00
CA ASP A 30 -14.21 -4.27 8.92
C ASP A 30 -13.51 -3.80 7.63
N LYS A 31 -12.61 -2.82 7.79
CA LYS A 31 -11.88 -2.22 6.66
C LYS A 31 -10.81 -3.15 6.10
N ILE A 32 -10.25 -4.04 6.92
CA ILE A 32 -9.16 -4.96 6.52
C ILE A 32 -9.75 -6.11 5.71
N GLU A 33 -10.87 -6.69 6.16
CA GLU A 33 -11.56 -7.75 5.42
C GLU A 33 -12.07 -7.25 4.06
N ALA A 34 -12.64 -6.04 4.02
CA ALA A 34 -13.07 -5.40 2.77
C ALA A 34 -11.89 -5.19 1.81
N LEU A 35 -10.74 -4.74 2.34
CA LEU A 35 -9.51 -4.56 1.60
C LEU A 35 -8.97 -5.87 1.03
N ASP A 36 -8.82 -6.89 1.87
CA ASP A 36 -8.29 -8.19 1.45
C ASP A 36 -9.19 -8.84 0.40
N THR A 37 -10.50 -8.80 0.63
CA THR A 37 -11.51 -9.31 -0.30
C THR A 37 -11.43 -8.59 -1.64
N TRP A 38 -11.36 -7.26 -1.65
CA TRP A 38 -11.29 -6.51 -2.89
C TRP A 38 -9.99 -6.80 -3.65
N CYS A 39 -8.84 -6.81 -2.96
CA CYS A 39 -7.54 -7.11 -3.57
C CYS A 39 -7.50 -8.53 -4.15
N PHE A 40 -8.12 -9.50 -3.47
CA PHE A 40 -8.21 -10.87 -3.95
C PHE A 40 -9.01 -11.00 -5.25
N HIS A 41 -10.12 -10.26 -5.39
CA HIS A 41 -10.94 -10.27 -6.61
C HIS A 41 -10.36 -9.40 -7.73
N ASN A 42 -9.61 -8.35 -7.37
CA ASN A 42 -9.05 -7.36 -8.29
C ASN A 42 -7.52 -7.42 -8.34
N ARG A 43 -6.93 -8.62 -8.36
CA ARG A 43 -5.46 -8.82 -8.28
C ARG A 43 -4.69 -8.01 -9.30
N GLY A 44 -5.21 -7.88 -10.52
CA GLY A 44 -4.58 -7.09 -11.58
C GLY A 44 -4.45 -5.62 -11.18
N ALA A 45 -5.52 -5.02 -10.64
CA ALA A 45 -5.53 -3.64 -10.19
C ALA A 45 -4.71 -3.46 -8.89
N ALA A 46 -4.82 -4.38 -7.94
CA ALA A 46 -4.05 -4.33 -6.69
C ALA A 46 -2.53 -4.45 -6.95
N ALA A 47 -2.13 -5.25 -7.94
CA ALA A 47 -0.73 -5.41 -8.31
C ALA A 47 -0.11 -4.13 -8.90
N SER A 48 -0.94 -3.29 -9.53
CA SER A 48 -0.53 -2.05 -10.20
C SER A 48 -0.80 -0.78 -9.39
N PHE A 49 -1.12 -0.88 -8.10
CA PHE A 49 -1.37 0.31 -7.27
C PHE A 49 -0.19 1.28 -7.33
N THR A 50 -0.52 2.56 -7.45
CA THR A 50 0.44 3.67 -7.36
C THR A 50 0.56 4.17 -5.91
N PRO A 51 1.59 4.98 -5.58
CA PRO A 51 1.70 5.58 -4.26
C PRO A 51 0.47 6.39 -3.86
N ASP A 52 -0.13 7.12 -4.80
CA ASP A 52 -1.33 7.93 -4.54
C ASP A 52 -2.55 7.07 -4.20
N ASP A 53 -2.68 5.90 -4.85
CA ASP A 53 -3.74 4.94 -4.54
C ASP A 53 -3.57 4.35 -3.14
N VAL A 54 -2.34 4.02 -2.77
CA VAL A 54 -2.02 3.54 -1.42
C VAL A 54 -2.36 4.60 -0.38
N ALA A 55 -2.00 5.87 -0.61
CA ALA A 55 -2.37 6.97 0.28
C ALA A 55 -3.89 7.11 0.40
N LEU A 56 -4.63 7.02 -0.72
CA LEU A 56 -6.08 7.11 -0.73
C LEU A 56 -6.72 6.00 0.12
N VAL A 57 -6.31 4.74 -0.10
CA VAL A 57 -6.83 3.59 0.65
C VAL A 57 -6.49 3.72 2.14
N MET A 58 -5.24 4.06 2.46
CA MET A 58 -4.79 4.21 3.85
C MET A 58 -5.50 5.37 4.57
N SER A 59 -5.90 6.42 3.85
CA SER A 59 -6.66 7.54 4.42
C SER A 59 -8.05 7.15 4.94
N LYS A 60 -8.58 6.02 4.47
CA LYS A 60 -9.87 5.46 4.93
C LYS A 60 -9.74 4.61 6.19
N VAL A 61 -8.52 4.24 6.57
CA VAL A 61 -8.24 3.46 7.78
C VAL A 61 -7.88 4.41 8.92
N VAL A 62 -8.89 4.80 9.69
CA VAL A 62 -8.75 5.83 10.74
C VAL A 62 -8.15 5.26 12.03
N PHE A 63 -8.38 3.98 12.32
CA PHE A 63 -7.92 3.35 13.55
C PHE A 63 -6.46 2.88 13.45
N SER A 64 -5.63 3.29 14.41
CA SER A 64 -4.19 2.98 14.43
C SER A 64 -3.90 1.47 14.43
N MET A 65 -4.71 0.68 15.14
CA MET A 65 -4.57 -0.78 15.19
C MET A 65 -4.84 -1.44 13.83
N GLU A 66 -5.69 -0.83 13.01
CA GLU A 66 -6.05 -1.35 11.69
C GLU A 66 -5.07 -0.91 10.61
N GLN A 67 -4.40 0.24 10.77
CA GLN A 67 -3.45 0.78 9.79
C GLN A 67 -2.30 -0.18 9.52
N THR A 68 -1.73 -0.82 10.54
CA THR A 68 -0.67 -1.81 10.38
C THR A 68 -1.14 -3.04 9.61
N GLY A 69 -2.37 -3.51 9.88
CA GLY A 69 -2.98 -4.63 9.19
C GLY A 69 -3.27 -4.31 7.72
N ALA A 70 -3.89 -3.16 7.46
CA ALA A 70 -4.18 -2.68 6.11
C ALA A 70 -2.91 -2.49 5.27
N ALA A 71 -1.86 -1.91 5.85
CA ALA A 71 -0.58 -1.72 5.19
C ALA A 71 0.07 -3.06 4.79
N LYS A 72 0.04 -4.05 5.69
CA LYS A 72 0.52 -5.41 5.42
C LYS A 72 -0.29 -6.08 4.31
N THR A 73 -1.62 -5.98 4.36
CA THR A 73 -2.51 -6.54 3.34
C THR A 73 -2.22 -5.91 1.98
N LEU A 74 -2.17 -4.59 1.88
CA LEU A 74 -1.80 -3.88 0.64
C LEU A 74 -0.45 -4.35 0.10
N ALA A 75 0.59 -4.34 0.93
CA ALA A 75 1.93 -4.75 0.52
C ALA A 75 1.98 -6.20 0.00
N SER A 76 1.17 -7.09 0.57
CA SER A 76 1.10 -8.50 0.16
C SER A 76 0.42 -8.75 -1.19
N HIS A 77 -0.50 -7.87 -1.60
CA HIS A 77 -1.22 -7.96 -2.87
C HIS A 77 -0.59 -7.11 -3.98
N MET A 78 0.26 -6.15 -3.62
CA MET A 78 1.03 -5.36 -4.57
C MET A 78 2.10 -6.22 -5.25
N GLY A 79 2.17 -6.15 -6.57
CA GLY A 79 3.21 -6.83 -7.34
C GLY A 79 4.58 -6.17 -7.19
N GLN A 80 4.60 -4.85 -6.93
CA GLN A 80 5.81 -4.06 -6.71
C GLN A 80 5.59 -3.02 -5.61
N CYS A 81 5.98 -3.37 -4.38
CA CYS A 81 6.03 -2.39 -3.29
C CYS A 81 7.37 -1.64 -3.36
N THR A 82 7.32 -0.30 -3.26
CA THR A 82 8.50 0.56 -3.32
C THR A 82 8.54 1.51 -2.12
N CYS A 83 9.69 2.13 -1.86
CA CYS A 83 9.85 3.17 -0.85
C CYS A 83 8.86 4.33 -1.04
N ALA A 84 8.48 4.66 -2.28
CA ALA A 84 7.46 5.68 -2.55
C ALA A 84 6.07 5.24 -2.06
N HIS A 85 5.69 3.98 -2.26
CA HIS A 85 4.42 3.43 -1.74
C HIS A 85 4.38 3.45 -0.20
N VAL A 86 5.48 3.07 0.44
CA VAL A 86 5.57 3.10 1.91
C VAL A 86 5.53 4.54 2.43
N ALA A 87 6.23 5.47 1.79
CA ALA A 87 6.18 6.88 2.17
C ALA A 87 4.76 7.45 2.04
N ALA A 88 4.03 7.08 0.98
CA ALA A 88 2.65 7.50 0.78
C ALA A 88 1.69 6.89 1.84
N ALA A 89 1.84 5.61 2.16
CA ALA A 89 1.09 4.97 3.26
C ALA A 89 1.36 5.68 4.60
N VAL A 90 2.63 5.90 4.93
CA VAL A 90 3.06 6.56 6.17
C VAL A 90 2.58 8.02 6.23
N GLY A 91 2.58 8.72 5.10
CA GLY A 91 2.08 10.09 4.99
C GLY A 91 0.57 10.19 5.19
N ALA A 92 -0.19 9.18 4.77
CA ALA A 92 -1.64 9.09 4.97
C ALA A 92 -2.02 8.68 6.41
N CYS A 93 -1.10 8.06 7.17
CA CYS A 93 -1.35 7.65 8.54
C CYS A 93 -1.03 8.77 9.54
N SER A 94 -2.02 9.11 10.38
CA SER A 94 -1.84 10.02 11.51
C SER A 94 -1.14 9.37 12.71
N PHE A 95 -1.17 8.04 12.80
CA PHE A 95 -0.66 7.25 13.93
C PHE A 95 0.18 6.07 13.43
N SER A 96 0.99 5.45 14.29
CA SER A 96 1.70 4.18 14.01
C SER A 96 2.56 4.16 12.72
N LYS A 97 3.14 5.30 12.34
CA LYS A 97 4.00 5.45 11.16
C LYS A 97 5.15 4.44 11.09
N PHE A 98 5.78 4.18 12.23
CA PHE A 98 6.82 3.17 12.36
C PHE A 98 6.28 1.75 12.10
N ASP A 99 5.14 1.39 12.69
CA ASP A 99 4.55 0.06 12.56
C ASP A 99 4.10 -0.21 11.12
N VAL A 100 3.53 0.80 10.46
CA VAL A 100 3.20 0.77 9.01
C VAL A 100 4.46 0.56 8.17
N THR A 101 5.54 1.29 8.47
CA THR A 101 6.83 1.11 7.80
C THR A 101 7.36 -0.31 7.96
N ALA A 102 7.39 -0.81 9.20
CA ALA A 102 7.85 -2.16 9.51
C ALA A 102 6.98 -3.23 8.85
N ALA A 103 5.67 -3.00 8.76
CA ALA A 103 4.70 -3.91 8.13
C ALA A 103 4.77 -3.92 6.60
N MET A 104 5.38 -2.92 5.95
CA MET A 104 5.57 -2.92 4.49
C MET A 104 7.01 -3.21 4.07
N ALA A 105 7.98 -3.02 4.97
CA ALA A 105 9.40 -3.14 4.64
C ALA A 105 9.86 -4.47 4.02
N PRO A 106 9.33 -5.64 4.43
CA PRO A 106 9.69 -6.92 3.81
C PRO A 106 9.35 -7.02 2.31
N TRP A 107 8.39 -6.23 1.83
CA TRP A 107 7.91 -6.25 0.44
C TRP A 107 8.62 -5.23 -0.46
N ILE A 108 9.46 -4.35 0.10
CA ILE A 108 10.10 -3.26 -0.64
C ILE A 108 11.14 -3.80 -1.62
N THR A 109 10.98 -3.42 -2.88
CA THR A 109 11.85 -3.82 -3.98
C THR A 109 13.01 -2.85 -4.21
N ASP A 110 12.87 -1.56 -3.86
CA ASP A 110 13.85 -0.48 -4.11
C ASP A 110 14.45 0.11 -2.82
N LYS A 111 15.02 -0.76 -1.96
CA LYS A 111 15.60 -0.36 -0.65
C LYS A 111 16.63 0.78 -0.69
N ARG A 112 17.21 1.09 -1.84
CA ARG A 112 18.15 2.21 -2.04
C ARG A 112 17.51 3.58 -1.83
N ASN A 113 16.20 3.70 -2.00
CA ASN A 113 15.46 4.97 -1.87
C ASN A 113 14.89 5.19 -0.45
N LYS A 114 15.48 4.54 0.57
CA LYS A 114 15.00 4.54 1.96
C LYS A 114 14.81 5.94 2.55
N GLU A 115 15.60 6.92 2.14
CA GLU A 115 15.45 8.32 2.57
C GLU A 115 14.04 8.88 2.32
N THR A 116 13.36 8.41 1.26
CA THR A 116 11.97 8.79 0.95
C THR A 116 11.03 8.41 2.10
N VAL A 117 11.21 7.22 2.68
CA VAL A 117 10.41 6.75 3.82
C VAL A 117 10.89 7.40 5.12
N LEU A 118 12.20 7.45 5.34
CA LEU A 118 12.79 7.99 6.56
C LEU A 118 12.45 9.48 6.76
N SER A 119 12.27 10.24 5.68
CA SER A 119 11.83 11.63 5.72
C SER A 119 10.41 11.83 6.28
N GLN A 120 9.58 10.79 6.25
CA GLN A 120 8.20 10.82 6.76
C GLN A 120 8.10 10.48 8.26
N LEU A 121 9.22 10.06 8.86
CA LEU A 121 9.31 9.61 10.24
C LEU A 121 9.95 10.66 11.15
N GLY A 122 9.57 10.67 12.42
CA GLY A 122 10.26 11.46 13.43
C GLY A 122 11.67 10.89 13.72
N ALA A 123 12.55 11.69 14.32
CA ALA A 123 13.95 11.32 14.55
C ALA A 123 14.13 9.99 15.31
N PHE A 124 13.26 9.69 16.29
CA PHE A 124 13.30 8.43 17.04
C PHE A 124 12.91 7.22 16.17
N ASP A 125 11.83 7.35 15.39
CA ASP A 125 11.34 6.27 14.52
C ASP A 125 12.25 6.06 13.31
N ARG A 126 12.92 7.12 12.84
CA ARG A 126 13.91 7.07 11.76
C ARG A 126 15.03 6.08 12.08
N THR A 127 15.68 6.23 13.23
CA THR A 127 16.79 5.34 13.66
C THR A 127 16.36 3.89 13.76
N ARG A 128 15.11 3.63 14.17
CA ARG A 128 14.57 2.27 14.24
C ARG A 128 14.26 1.73 12.83
N ALA A 129 13.69 2.56 11.97
CA ALA A 129 13.29 2.17 10.63
C ALA A 129 14.49 1.87 9.71
N GLU A 130 15.65 2.50 9.95
CA GLU A 130 16.90 2.23 9.22
C GLU A 130 17.31 0.76 9.27
N MET A 131 16.93 0.00 10.30
CA MET A 131 17.24 -1.43 10.42
C MET A 131 16.52 -2.29 9.36
N PHE A 132 15.47 -1.79 8.71
CA PHE A 132 14.69 -2.53 7.73
C PHE A 132 15.18 -2.37 6.27
N PHE A 133 16.08 -1.40 6.02
CA PHE A 133 16.50 -0.99 4.68
C PHE A 133 18.01 -1.15 4.44
#